data_AF-A0A0B7GVU3-F1
#
_entry.id   AF-A0A0B7GVU3-F1
#
_cell.length_a   1.000
_cell.length_b   1.000
_cell.length_c   1.000
_cell.angle_alpha   90.00
_cell.angle_beta   90.00
_cell.angle_gamma   90.00
#
_symmetry.space_group_name_H-M   'P 1'
#
loop_
_entity.id
_entity.type
_entity.pdbx_description
1 polymer ?
#
loop_
_entity_poly.entity_id
_entity_poly.type
_entity_poly.pdbx_seq_one_letter_code
_entity_poly.pdbx_strand_id
1 'polypeptide(L)'
;MKRKILSVMVAGLFLSMLIMNCDSNGKKKMEEQQKKEKQRIEEEQLKKEEERKKEQQKKIDTLLGKGAAAKADPDFVGSKFENRGKISGDGLDMDFASDTNLAQFSFISVSTLSYPTAEYKVIDDTVPGNKKIIFDFTNYLTALSTVTQDDYIELNKIEAEKELRSRGGMTEEEIKKAIEDFIQDILDDIKKDPSVFEDIRNTAIEQLKNPIMEGVLSADKNTITIKNFVYYDWGSTSEEGEKVFTRQ
;
A
#
# COMPACT_ATOMS: atom_id res chain seq x y z
N MET A 1 17.33 13.27 -15.26
CA MET A 1 18.48 12.34 -15.45
C MET A 1 18.22 11.13 -16.37
N LYS A 2 16.97 10.83 -16.77
CA LYS A 2 16.63 9.66 -17.62
C LYS A 2 17.05 9.77 -19.11
N ARG A 3 17.33 10.98 -19.63
CA ARG A 3 17.73 11.19 -21.04
C ARG A 3 19.21 10.95 -21.34
N LYS A 4 20.09 10.89 -20.35
CA LYS A 4 21.55 10.75 -20.57
C LYS A 4 22.02 9.30 -20.71
N ILE A 5 21.28 8.33 -20.16
CA ILE A 5 21.66 6.90 -20.19
C ILE A 5 21.36 6.30 -21.58
N LEU A 6 20.28 6.73 -22.24
CA LEU A 6 19.96 6.31 -23.60
C LEU A 6 21.01 6.76 -24.63
N SER A 7 21.63 7.93 -24.41
CA SER A 7 22.65 8.50 -25.31
C SER A 7 23.97 7.71 -25.30
N VAL A 8 24.32 7.11 -24.15
CA VAL A 8 25.59 6.39 -23.96
C VAL A 8 25.51 4.96 -24.53
N MET A 9 24.36 4.30 -24.43
CA MET A 9 24.15 2.97 -25.05
C MET A 9 24.14 3.04 -26.59
N VAL A 10 23.57 4.10 -27.17
CA VAL A 10 23.58 4.30 -28.62
C VAL A 10 24.99 4.64 -29.12
N ALA A 11 25.78 5.41 -28.37
CA ALA A 11 27.14 5.77 -28.76
C ALA A 11 28.13 4.57 -28.73
N GLY A 12 27.94 3.61 -27.81
CA GLY A 12 28.76 2.38 -27.76
C GLY A 12 28.56 1.45 -28.96
N LEU A 13 27.32 1.38 -29.49
CA LEU A 13 26.98 0.55 -30.66
C LEU A 13 27.60 1.07 -31.98
N PHE A 14 27.85 2.37 -32.09
CA PHE A 14 28.44 2.95 -33.30
C PHE A 14 29.97 2.80 -33.38
N LEU A 15 30.67 2.68 -32.24
CA LEU A 15 32.13 2.52 -32.25
C LEU A 15 32.57 1.12 -32.76
N SER A 16 31.72 0.10 -32.61
CA SER A 16 31.95 -1.24 -33.16
C SER A 16 31.72 -1.35 -34.67
N MET A 17 31.09 -0.36 -35.33
CA MET A 17 30.90 -0.36 -36.79
C MET A 17 32.12 0.17 -37.57
N LEU A 18 33.07 0.84 -36.91
CA LEU A 18 34.20 1.54 -37.57
C LEU A 18 35.47 0.69 -37.69
N ILE A 19 35.51 -0.49 -37.09
CA ILE A 19 36.62 -1.44 -37.24
C ILE A 19 36.05 -2.66 -37.98
N MET A 20 36.78 -3.18 -38.97
CA MET A 20 36.57 -4.52 -39.56
C MET A 20 35.64 -4.63 -40.77
N ASN A 21 35.90 -3.82 -41.80
CA ASN A 21 35.62 -4.23 -43.18
C ASN A 21 36.82 -5.07 -43.66
N CYS A 22 36.73 -6.42 -43.59
CA CYS A 22 37.53 -7.41 -44.36
C CYS A 22 37.44 -8.86 -43.79
N ASP A 23 36.27 -9.39 -43.43
CA ASP A 23 36.05 -10.86 -43.36
C ASP A 23 34.55 -11.20 -43.34
N SER A 24 34.08 -11.99 -44.32
CA SER A 24 32.68 -12.44 -44.40
C SER A 24 32.28 -13.39 -43.27
N ASN A 25 33.23 -14.14 -42.70
CA ASN A 25 33.01 -14.99 -41.53
C ASN A 25 32.98 -14.18 -40.23
N GLY A 26 33.73 -13.07 -40.16
CA GLY A 26 33.69 -12.12 -39.05
C GLY A 26 32.33 -11.42 -38.94
N LYS A 27 31.73 -11.06 -40.09
CA LYS A 27 30.42 -10.40 -40.14
C LYS A 27 29.28 -11.28 -39.59
N LYS A 28 29.22 -12.56 -39.96
CA LYS A 28 28.23 -13.51 -39.40
C LYS A 28 28.39 -13.73 -37.90
N LYS A 29 29.62 -13.91 -37.41
CA LYS A 29 29.89 -14.06 -35.97
C LYS A 29 29.50 -12.81 -35.18
N MET A 30 29.71 -11.63 -35.75
CA MET A 30 29.35 -10.35 -35.15
C MET A 30 27.83 -10.13 -35.11
N GLU A 31 27.11 -10.45 -36.19
CA GLU A 31 25.64 -10.40 -36.22
C GLU A 31 25.04 -11.37 -35.19
N GLU A 32 25.64 -12.56 -35.03
CA GLU A 32 25.21 -13.53 -34.02
C GLU A 32 25.50 -13.06 -32.58
N GLN A 33 26.65 -12.40 -32.35
CA GLN A 33 26.97 -11.77 -31.06
C GLN A 33 26.04 -10.60 -30.74
N GLN A 34 25.75 -9.72 -31.71
CA GLN A 34 24.80 -8.62 -31.53
C GLN A 34 23.39 -9.12 -31.25
N LYS A 35 22.96 -10.21 -31.90
CA LYS A 35 21.66 -10.83 -31.63
C LYS A 35 21.58 -11.43 -30.23
N LYS A 36 22.62 -12.13 -29.79
CA LYS A 36 22.73 -12.69 -28.43
C LYS A 36 22.74 -11.58 -27.37
N GLU A 37 23.47 -10.49 -27.63
CA GLU A 37 23.53 -9.35 -26.72
C GLU A 37 22.19 -8.62 -26.64
N LYS A 38 21.50 -8.43 -27.78
CA LYS A 38 20.16 -7.85 -27.81
C LYS A 38 19.15 -8.71 -27.03
N GLN A 39 19.18 -10.03 -27.21
CA GLN A 39 18.34 -10.96 -26.44
C GLN A 39 18.64 -10.89 -24.95
N ARG A 40 19.92 -10.82 -24.55
CA ARG A 40 20.31 -10.67 -23.15
C ARG A 40 19.77 -9.38 -22.53
N ILE A 41 19.85 -8.27 -23.26
CA ILE A 41 19.31 -6.98 -22.81
C ILE A 41 17.77 -7.04 -22.69
N GLU A 42 17.08 -7.64 -23.66
CA GLU A 42 15.62 -7.83 -23.62
C GLU A 42 15.20 -8.71 -22.42
N GLU A 43 15.90 -9.82 -22.17
CA GLU A 43 15.66 -10.70 -21.01
C GLU A 43 15.93 -9.98 -19.67
N GLU A 44 16.98 -9.18 -19.58
CA GLU A 44 17.29 -8.41 -18.36
C GLU A 44 16.24 -7.32 -18.10
N GLN A 45 15.74 -6.67 -19.16
CA GLN A 45 14.64 -5.70 -19.05
C GLN A 45 13.34 -6.36 -18.60
N LEU A 46 13.01 -7.53 -19.16
CA LEU A 46 11.83 -8.31 -18.75
C LEU A 46 11.90 -8.72 -17.29
N LYS A 47 13.06 -9.21 -16.82
CA LYS A 47 13.26 -9.57 -15.40
C LYS A 47 13.09 -8.37 -14.47
N LYS A 48 13.69 -7.22 -14.82
CA LYS A 48 13.55 -5.98 -14.05
C LYS A 48 12.09 -5.50 -13.98
N GLU A 49 11.35 -5.62 -15.08
CA GLU A 49 9.93 -5.26 -15.12
C GLU A 49 9.07 -6.22 -14.30
N GLU A 50 9.38 -7.52 -14.32
CA GLU A 50 8.70 -8.52 -13.49
C GLU A 50 8.95 -8.29 -12.00
N GLU A 51 10.20 -8.01 -11.61
CA GLU A 51 10.56 -7.65 -10.22
C GLU A 51 9.83 -6.37 -9.77
N ARG A 52 9.78 -5.34 -10.62
CA ARG A 52 9.05 -4.09 -10.35
C ARG A 52 7.57 -4.35 -10.09
N LYS A 53 6.92 -5.19 -10.91
CA LYS A 53 5.50 -5.55 -10.73
C LYS A 53 5.26 -6.33 -9.43
N LYS A 54 6.17 -7.24 -9.06
CA LYS A 54 6.08 -7.97 -7.79
C LYS A 54 6.24 -7.06 -6.59
N GLU A 55 7.19 -6.12 -6.65
CA GLU A 55 7.39 -5.13 -5.59
C GLU A 55 6.18 -4.19 -5.45
N GLN A 56 5.63 -3.73 -6.57
CA GLN A 56 4.39 -2.95 -6.59
C GLN A 56 3.23 -3.74 -6.00
N GLN A 57 3.01 -4.99 -6.41
CA GLN A 57 1.91 -5.81 -5.87
C GLN A 57 2.04 -6.02 -4.37
N LYS A 58 3.25 -6.31 -3.86
CA LYS A 58 3.49 -6.46 -2.42
C LYS A 58 3.14 -5.19 -1.64
N LYS A 59 3.45 -4.03 -2.21
CA LYS A 59 3.12 -2.73 -1.62
C LYS A 59 1.61 -2.48 -1.61
N ILE A 60 0.92 -2.76 -2.73
CA ILE A 60 -0.54 -2.68 -2.82
C ILE A 60 -1.20 -3.60 -1.80
N ASP A 61 -0.73 -4.84 -1.69
CA ASP A 61 -1.21 -5.79 -0.70
C ASP A 61 -1.02 -5.26 0.72
N THR A 62 0.12 -4.66 1.03
CA THR A 62 0.39 -4.03 2.35
C THR A 62 -0.60 -2.90 2.64
N LEU A 63 -0.85 -2.01 1.67
CA LEU A 63 -1.79 -0.89 1.81
C LEU A 63 -3.25 -1.35 1.93
N LEU A 64 -3.59 -2.49 1.33
CA LEU A 64 -4.90 -3.14 1.47
C LEU A 64 -5.03 -3.98 2.75
N GLY A 65 -4.05 -3.93 3.66
CA GLY A 65 -4.08 -4.73 4.89
C GLY A 65 -3.96 -6.23 4.62
N LYS A 66 -3.08 -6.63 3.71
CA LYS A 66 -2.68 -8.02 3.45
C LYS A 66 -1.19 -8.20 3.76
N GLY A 67 -0.76 -9.45 3.89
CA GLY A 67 0.65 -9.79 4.09
C GLY A 67 1.10 -9.89 5.55
N ALA A 68 0.17 -10.20 6.45
CA ALA A 68 0.43 -10.36 7.88
C ALA A 68 1.52 -11.39 8.21
N ALA A 69 2.23 -11.15 9.31
CA ALA A 69 3.31 -12.02 9.79
C ALA A 69 2.85 -13.12 10.78
N ALA A 70 1.66 -12.99 11.38
CA ALA A 70 1.16 -13.92 12.39
C ALA A 70 -0.34 -14.20 12.28
N LYS A 71 -0.79 -15.25 12.97
CA LYS A 71 -2.21 -15.61 13.10
C LYS A 71 -2.94 -14.64 14.02
N ALA A 72 -4.25 -14.49 13.81
CA ALA A 72 -5.12 -13.73 14.70
C ALA A 72 -5.07 -14.30 16.14
N ASP A 73 -5.07 -13.41 17.13
CA ASP A 73 -5.25 -13.79 18.52
C ASP A 73 -6.72 -14.19 18.76
N PRO A 74 -6.99 -15.28 19.52
CA PRO A 74 -8.36 -15.75 19.77
C PRO A 74 -9.33 -14.71 20.31
N ASP A 75 -8.84 -13.69 21.04
CA ASP A 75 -9.70 -12.64 21.60
C ASP A 75 -10.17 -11.62 20.54
N PHE A 76 -9.55 -11.62 19.35
CA PHE A 76 -9.77 -10.62 18.31
C PHE A 76 -10.28 -11.19 16.97
N VAL A 77 -10.40 -12.50 16.79
CA VAL A 77 -10.82 -13.15 15.53
C VAL A 77 -12.09 -12.51 14.95
N GLY A 78 -11.94 -11.76 13.85
CA GLY A 78 -13.05 -11.14 13.12
C GLY A 78 -13.84 -10.11 13.95
N SER A 79 -13.28 -9.64 15.05
CA SER A 79 -13.97 -8.75 15.98
C SER A 79 -13.95 -7.31 15.50
N LYS A 80 -15.00 -6.58 15.87
CA LYS A 80 -15.16 -5.16 15.59
C LYS A 80 -15.31 -4.38 16.88
N PHE A 81 -14.60 -3.27 16.99
CA PHE A 81 -14.76 -2.32 18.07
C PHE A 81 -15.05 -0.93 17.52
N GLU A 82 -15.87 -0.17 18.21
CA GLU A 82 -16.27 1.17 17.80
C GLU A 82 -15.96 2.17 18.92
N ASN A 83 -15.44 3.33 18.54
CA ASN A 83 -15.34 4.46 19.44
C ASN A 83 -16.63 5.27 19.42
N ARG A 84 -17.58 4.96 20.32
CA ARG A 84 -18.76 5.81 20.53
C ARG A 84 -18.49 6.85 21.61
N GLY A 85 -17.76 7.91 21.25
CA GLY A 85 -17.75 9.15 22.02
C GLY A 85 -19.16 9.76 22.11
N LYS A 86 -19.45 10.51 23.19
CA LYS A 86 -20.77 11.17 23.44
C LYS A 86 -21.12 12.30 22.44
N ILE A 87 -20.31 12.54 21.41
CA ILE A 87 -20.47 13.64 20.46
C ILE A 87 -20.62 13.05 19.06
N SER A 88 -21.69 13.45 18.36
CA SER A 88 -21.91 13.10 16.96
C SER A 88 -20.73 13.59 16.11
N GLY A 89 -20.02 12.68 15.44
CA GLY A 89 -18.88 13.01 14.58
C GLY A 89 -17.65 12.10 14.78
N ASP A 90 -17.53 11.45 15.94
CA ASP A 90 -16.37 10.64 16.33
C ASP A 90 -16.48 9.15 15.91
N GLY A 91 -17.07 8.86 14.75
CA GLY A 91 -17.33 7.49 14.31
C GLY A 91 -16.06 6.81 13.79
N LEU A 92 -15.24 6.24 14.67
CA LEU A 92 -14.05 5.46 14.31
C LEU A 92 -14.22 3.99 14.72
N ASP A 93 -14.07 3.10 13.75
CA ASP A 93 -14.09 1.66 13.90
C ASP A 93 -12.66 1.09 13.92
N MET A 94 -12.50 -0.01 14.65
CA MET A 94 -11.33 -0.86 14.68
C MET A 94 -11.76 -2.29 14.35
N ASP A 95 -11.41 -2.76 13.16
CA ASP A 95 -11.77 -4.07 12.63
C ASP A 95 -10.57 -5.00 12.64
N PHE A 96 -10.71 -6.15 13.29
CA PHE A 96 -9.67 -7.17 13.36
C PHE A 96 -9.89 -8.26 12.31
N ALA A 97 -8.82 -8.62 11.60
CA ALA A 97 -8.87 -9.73 10.66
C ALA A 97 -9.20 -11.07 11.36
N SER A 98 -9.87 -11.97 10.64
CA SER A 98 -10.30 -13.27 11.19
C SER A 98 -9.20 -14.33 11.23
N ASP A 99 -8.16 -14.17 10.42
CA ASP A 99 -7.12 -15.17 10.19
C ASP A 99 -5.72 -14.69 10.56
N THR A 100 -5.53 -13.37 10.65
CA THR A 100 -4.24 -12.72 10.75
C THR A 100 -4.19 -11.67 11.85
N ASN A 101 -2.98 -11.27 12.25
CA ASN A 101 -2.77 -10.26 13.29
C ASN A 101 -2.90 -8.82 12.78
N LEU A 102 -3.85 -8.54 11.90
CA LEU A 102 -4.09 -7.20 11.36
C LEU A 102 -5.30 -6.54 12.03
N ALA A 103 -5.16 -5.26 12.34
CA ALA A 103 -6.22 -4.38 12.83
C ALA A 103 -6.31 -3.15 11.92
N GLN A 104 -7.49 -2.93 11.36
CA GLN A 104 -7.80 -1.82 10.47
C GLN A 104 -8.56 -0.73 11.22
N PHE A 105 -8.21 0.54 11.01
CA PHE A 105 -8.86 1.68 11.64
C PHE A 105 -9.59 2.52 10.58
N SER A 106 -10.92 2.63 10.67
CA SER A 106 -11.74 3.25 9.62
C SER A 106 -12.79 4.20 10.17
N PHE A 107 -12.99 5.35 9.53
CA PHE A 107 -14.11 6.22 9.88
C PHE A 107 -15.42 5.71 9.27
N ILE A 108 -16.49 5.65 10.08
CA ILE A 108 -17.81 5.10 9.73
C ILE A 108 -18.45 5.81 8.52
N SER A 109 -18.14 7.10 8.32
CA SER A 109 -18.72 7.91 7.25
C SER A 109 -17.80 8.11 6.04
N VAL A 110 -16.57 7.59 6.08
CA VAL A 110 -15.57 7.84 5.05
C VAL A 110 -15.41 6.55 4.26
N SER A 111 -15.81 6.57 2.99
CA SER A 111 -15.49 5.51 2.04
C SER A 111 -14.06 5.70 1.52
N THR A 112 -13.05 5.63 2.38
CA THR A 112 -11.65 5.78 1.95
C THR A 112 -11.03 4.46 1.51
N LEU A 113 -10.05 4.62 0.63
CA LEU A 113 -9.54 3.66 -0.36
C LEU A 113 -8.42 2.74 0.18
N SER A 114 -8.01 2.97 1.43
CA SER A 114 -6.96 2.26 2.16
C SER A 114 -6.98 2.81 3.59
N TYR A 115 -7.49 2.02 4.52
CA TYR A 115 -7.51 2.38 5.93
C TYR A 115 -6.18 2.04 6.60
N PRO A 116 -5.72 2.87 7.55
CA PRO A 116 -4.56 2.53 8.38
C PRO A 116 -4.70 1.13 8.94
N THR A 117 -3.73 0.29 8.60
CA THR A 117 -3.70 -1.09 9.06
C THR A 117 -2.45 -1.30 9.90
N ALA A 118 -2.64 -1.73 11.14
CA ALA A 118 -1.58 -2.11 12.04
C ALA A 118 -1.42 -3.62 12.09
N GLU A 119 -0.17 -4.08 12.19
CA GLU A 119 0.10 -5.38 12.78
C GLU A 119 -0.02 -5.25 14.29
N TYR A 120 -0.91 -6.02 14.91
CA TYR A 120 -1.05 -6.01 16.35
C TYR A 120 -0.29 -7.17 16.99
N LYS A 121 0.17 -6.93 18.22
CA LYS A 121 0.75 -7.96 19.10
C LYS A 121 0.13 -7.86 20.49
N VAL A 122 -0.33 -9.00 20.98
CA VAL A 122 -0.86 -9.13 22.34
C VAL A 122 0.28 -9.53 23.29
N ILE A 123 0.37 -8.85 24.42
CA ILE A 123 1.33 -9.13 25.47
C ILE A 123 0.54 -9.37 26.77
N ASP A 124 0.59 -10.61 27.23
CA ASP A 124 0.00 -11.04 28.50
C ASP A 124 0.90 -10.62 29.68
N ASP A 125 1.01 -9.30 29.94
CA ASP A 125 1.97 -8.82 30.95
C ASP A 125 1.51 -7.63 31.81
N THR A 126 0.21 -7.46 32.06
CA THR A 126 -0.22 -6.38 32.96
C THR A 126 -1.53 -6.67 33.67
N VAL A 127 -1.54 -6.61 35.02
CA VAL A 127 -2.71 -6.62 35.94
C VAL A 127 -3.64 -7.85 35.77
N PRO A 128 -4.07 -8.55 36.83
CA PRO A 128 -4.95 -9.70 36.67
C PRO A 128 -6.17 -9.41 35.78
N GLY A 129 -6.22 -10.05 34.61
CA GLY A 129 -7.32 -9.99 33.65
C GLY A 129 -7.09 -9.10 32.42
N ASN A 130 -6.32 -8.02 32.49
CA ASN A 130 -6.13 -7.13 31.33
C ASN A 130 -4.98 -7.62 30.43
N LYS A 131 -5.04 -7.28 29.13
CA LYS A 131 -3.96 -7.57 28.18
C LYS A 131 -3.43 -6.29 27.55
N LYS A 132 -2.11 -6.19 27.40
CA LYS A 132 -1.49 -5.10 26.64
C LYS A 132 -1.53 -5.45 25.15
N ILE A 133 -1.88 -4.47 24.31
CA ILE A 133 -1.87 -4.59 22.86
C ILE A 133 -0.88 -3.56 22.32
N ILE A 134 -0.04 -3.98 21.39
CA ILE A 134 0.85 -3.11 20.62
C ILE A 134 0.29 -3.05 19.20
N PHE A 135 0.11 -1.84 18.65
CA PHE A 135 -0.31 -1.62 17.26
C PHE A 135 0.85 -1.00 16.49
N ASP A 136 1.41 -1.76 15.55
CA ASP A 136 2.54 -1.35 14.72
C ASP A 136 2.10 -1.04 13.28
N PHE A 137 2.17 0.24 12.91
CA PHE A 137 1.83 0.74 11.58
C PHE A 137 3.06 0.86 10.67
N THR A 138 4.24 0.41 11.08
CA THR A 138 5.51 0.61 10.35
C THR A 138 5.43 0.11 8.91
N ASN A 139 4.87 -1.07 8.67
CA ASN A 139 4.75 -1.63 7.32
C ASN A 139 3.81 -0.79 6.44
N TYR A 140 2.65 -0.39 6.98
CA TYR A 140 1.70 0.49 6.29
C TYR A 140 2.32 1.85 5.95
N LEU A 141 2.90 2.52 6.94
CA LEU A 141 3.49 3.85 6.75
C LEU A 141 4.73 3.81 5.84
N THR A 142 5.53 2.74 5.88
CA THR A 142 6.65 2.55 4.95
C THR A 142 6.14 2.39 3.51
N ALA A 143 5.10 1.59 3.29
CA ALA A 143 4.48 1.47 1.97
C ALA A 143 3.91 2.82 1.50
N LEU A 144 3.21 3.55 2.38
CA LEU A 144 2.64 4.86 2.06
C LEU A 144 3.70 5.92 1.76
N SER A 145 4.82 5.91 2.49
CA SER A 145 5.95 6.86 2.33
C SER A 145 6.63 6.81 0.97
N THR A 146 6.38 5.75 0.19
CA THR A 146 6.94 5.58 -1.15
C THR A 146 5.86 5.59 -2.22
N VAL A 147 4.60 5.88 -1.89
CA VAL A 147 3.45 5.79 -2.81
C VAL A 147 3.68 6.61 -4.09
N THR A 148 3.30 6.01 -5.21
CA THR A 148 3.32 6.63 -6.54
C THR A 148 1.90 6.80 -7.06
N GLN A 149 1.75 7.61 -8.10
CA GLN A 149 0.48 7.75 -8.80
C GLN A 149 -0.05 6.41 -9.32
N ASP A 150 0.83 5.56 -9.87
CA ASP A 150 0.44 4.24 -10.39
C ASP A 150 -0.11 3.35 -9.26
N ASP A 151 0.49 3.41 -8.07
CA ASP A 151 0.02 2.65 -6.91
C ASP A 151 -1.38 3.11 -6.48
N TYR A 152 -1.57 4.44 -6.41
CA TYR A 152 -2.84 5.04 -6.04
C TYR A 152 -3.96 4.68 -7.03
N ILE A 153 -3.67 4.71 -8.33
CA ILE A 153 -4.61 4.29 -9.37
C ILE A 153 -4.97 2.81 -9.19
N GLU A 154 -3.99 1.95 -8.95
CA GLU A 154 -4.24 0.52 -8.77
C GLU A 154 -5.11 0.22 -7.54
N LEU A 155 -4.85 0.90 -6.41
CA LEU A 155 -5.71 0.80 -5.21
C LEU A 155 -7.17 1.19 -5.53
N ASN A 156 -7.35 2.31 -6.23
CA ASN A 156 -8.66 2.80 -6.63
C ASN A 156 -9.38 1.85 -7.58
N LYS A 157 -8.67 1.22 -8.52
CA LYS A 157 -9.24 0.20 -9.41
C LYS A 157 -9.77 -1.00 -8.63
N ILE A 158 -8.96 -1.53 -7.72
CA ILE A 158 -9.31 -2.71 -6.91
C ILE A 158 -10.58 -2.45 -6.10
N GLU A 159 -10.67 -1.29 -5.43
CA GLU A 159 -11.85 -0.97 -4.61
C GLU A 159 -13.08 -0.66 -5.45
N ALA A 160 -12.93 0.11 -6.54
CA ALA A 160 -14.04 0.37 -7.46
C ALA A 160 -14.58 -0.94 -8.05
N GLU A 161 -13.70 -1.87 -8.45
CA GLU A 161 -14.12 -3.19 -8.92
C GLU A 161 -14.88 -3.97 -7.85
N LYS A 162 -14.37 -4.02 -6.63
CA LYS A 162 -15.02 -4.70 -5.50
C LYS A 162 -16.40 -4.13 -5.21
N GLU A 163 -16.56 -2.81 -5.19
CA GLU A 163 -17.84 -2.14 -4.96
C GLU A 163 -18.84 -2.35 -6.10
N LEU A 164 -18.40 -2.22 -7.35
CA LEU A 164 -19.28 -2.48 -8.50
C LEU A 164 -19.75 -3.93 -8.53
N ARG A 165 -18.86 -4.88 -8.19
CA ARG A 165 -19.19 -6.29 -8.08
C ARG A 165 -20.13 -6.59 -6.90
N SER A 166 -19.98 -5.90 -5.77
CA SER A 166 -20.82 -6.10 -4.57
C SER A 166 -22.28 -5.69 -4.84
N ARG A 167 -22.49 -4.64 -5.64
CA ARG A 167 -23.83 -4.17 -6.05
C ARG A 167 -24.53 -5.14 -6.99
N GLY A 168 -23.76 -5.86 -7.81
CA GLY A 168 -24.27 -6.78 -8.82
C GLY A 168 -25.04 -6.08 -9.96
N GLY A 169 -25.51 -6.88 -10.92
CA GLY A 169 -26.38 -6.37 -12.00
C GLY A 169 -25.68 -5.69 -13.17
N MET A 170 -24.35 -5.67 -13.20
CA MET A 170 -23.54 -5.17 -14.33
C MET A 170 -22.81 -6.32 -15.01
N THR A 171 -22.60 -6.19 -16.32
CA THR A 171 -21.73 -7.06 -17.13
C THR A 171 -20.25 -6.71 -16.91
N GLU A 172 -19.34 -7.60 -17.31
CA GLU A 172 -17.89 -7.35 -17.20
C GLU A 172 -17.44 -6.13 -18.02
N GLU A 173 -18.03 -5.93 -19.20
CA GLU A 173 -17.76 -4.77 -20.05
C GLU A 173 -18.22 -3.46 -19.40
N GLU A 174 -19.39 -3.47 -18.74
CA GLU A 174 -19.90 -2.30 -18.01
C GLU A 174 -19.05 -1.98 -16.78
N ILE A 175 -18.60 -3.00 -16.03
CA ILE A 175 -17.69 -2.82 -14.89
C ILE A 175 -16.37 -2.20 -15.37
N LYS A 176 -15.75 -2.75 -16.42
CA LYS A 176 -14.50 -2.23 -16.97
C LYS A 176 -14.62 -0.77 -17.39
N LYS A 177 -15.68 -0.44 -18.13
CA LYS A 177 -15.92 0.93 -18.57
C LYS A 177 -16.13 1.89 -17.39
N ALA A 178 -16.92 1.49 -16.39
CA ALA A 178 -17.14 2.31 -15.21
C ALA A 178 -15.85 2.57 -14.41
N ILE A 179 -14.96 1.57 -14.33
CA ILE A 179 -13.64 1.73 -13.72
C ILE A 179 -12.77 2.68 -14.57
N GLU A 180 -12.74 2.52 -15.89
CA GLU A 180 -11.97 3.41 -16.78
C GLU A 180 -12.40 4.88 -16.64
N ASP A 181 -13.71 5.14 -16.66
CA ASP A 181 -14.28 6.48 -16.48
C ASP A 181 -13.90 7.04 -15.09
N PHE A 182 -14.04 6.24 -14.02
CA PHE A 182 -13.65 6.62 -12.65
C PHE A 182 -12.16 6.96 -12.51
N ILE A 183 -11.28 6.16 -13.10
CA ILE A 183 -9.83 6.40 -13.07
C ILE A 183 -9.48 7.66 -13.87
N GLN A 184 -10.18 7.94 -14.96
CA GLN A 184 -9.95 9.16 -15.73
C GLN A 184 -10.30 10.42 -14.92
N ASP A 185 -11.39 10.40 -14.15
CA ASP A 185 -11.75 11.49 -13.24
C ASP A 185 -10.66 11.71 -12.17
N ILE A 186 -10.16 10.63 -11.56
CA ILE A 186 -9.04 10.71 -10.59
C ILE A 186 -7.78 11.31 -11.22
N LEU A 187 -7.44 10.89 -12.44
CA LEU A 187 -6.28 11.41 -13.16
C LEU A 187 -6.42 12.91 -13.44
N ASP A 188 -7.63 13.38 -13.75
CA ASP A 188 -7.89 14.79 -14.01
C ASP A 188 -7.86 15.63 -12.74
N ASP A 189 -8.22 15.06 -11.59
CA ASP A 189 -8.05 15.72 -10.28
C ASP A 189 -6.58 15.80 -9.86
N ILE A 190 -5.81 14.71 -10.03
CA ILE A 190 -4.36 14.71 -9.75
C ILE A 190 -3.63 15.76 -10.60
N LYS A 191 -4.05 16.00 -11.85
CA LYS A 191 -3.44 17.04 -12.70
C LYS A 191 -3.63 18.45 -12.12
N LYS A 192 -4.69 18.70 -11.34
CA LYS A 192 -4.95 20.00 -10.72
C LYS A 192 -4.02 20.24 -9.53
N ASP A 193 -3.63 19.18 -8.82
CA ASP A 193 -2.70 19.22 -7.70
C ASP A 193 -1.64 18.11 -7.82
N PRO A 194 -0.52 18.39 -8.50
CA PRO A 194 0.56 17.42 -8.66
C PRO A 194 1.34 17.17 -7.36
N SER A 195 1.18 18.00 -6.33
CA SER A 195 1.86 17.88 -5.03
C SER A 195 1.22 16.84 -4.10
N VAL A 196 -0.02 16.41 -4.37
CA VAL A 196 -0.77 15.49 -3.50
C VAL A 196 0.04 14.27 -3.05
N PHE A 197 0.80 13.64 -3.94
CA PHE A 197 1.62 12.47 -3.59
C PHE A 197 2.88 12.81 -2.81
N GLU A 198 3.45 13.99 -3.01
CA GLU A 198 4.56 14.46 -2.19
C GLU A 198 4.09 14.70 -0.76
N ASP A 199 2.93 15.32 -0.59
CA ASP A 199 2.33 15.57 0.73
C ASP A 199 1.95 14.28 1.47
N ILE A 200 1.37 13.30 0.78
CA ILE A 200 1.10 11.97 1.34
C ILE A 200 2.40 11.31 1.82
N ARG A 201 3.44 11.29 0.97
CA ARG A 201 4.72 10.67 1.32
C ARG A 201 5.39 11.37 2.50
N ASN A 202 5.46 12.70 2.47
CA ASN A 202 6.07 13.49 3.55
C ASN A 202 5.33 13.28 4.87
N THR A 203 3.99 13.29 4.84
CA THR A 203 3.17 13.00 6.01
C THR A 203 3.45 11.60 6.58
N ALA A 204 3.51 10.57 5.73
CA ALA A 204 3.84 9.22 6.18
C ALA A 204 5.24 9.11 6.79
N ILE A 205 6.23 9.83 6.23
CA ILE A 205 7.60 9.90 6.78
C ILE A 205 7.61 10.56 8.17
N GLU A 206 6.85 11.63 8.37
CA GLU A 206 6.72 12.25 9.68
C GLU A 206 6.01 11.33 10.68
N GLN A 207 4.95 10.64 10.24
CA GLN A 207 4.20 9.69 11.06
C GLN A 207 5.04 8.49 11.52
N LEU A 208 6.04 8.05 10.74
CA LEU A 208 6.99 7.01 11.14
C LEU A 208 7.86 7.40 12.35
N LYS A 209 7.93 8.69 12.71
CA LYS A 209 8.64 9.17 13.89
C LYS A 209 7.82 9.05 15.17
N ASN A 210 6.52 8.78 15.05
CA ASN A 210 5.65 8.62 16.21
C ASN A 210 5.99 7.34 16.97
N PRO A 211 5.86 7.34 18.30
CA PRO A 211 6.01 6.11 19.08
C PRO A 211 4.95 5.08 18.68
N ILE A 212 5.28 3.81 18.87
CA ILE A 212 4.34 2.70 18.65
C ILE A 212 3.12 2.90 19.56
N MET A 213 1.94 2.67 18.99
CA MET A 213 0.67 2.85 19.70
C MET A 213 0.39 1.67 20.62
N GLU A 214 0.08 1.97 21.89
CA GLU A 214 -0.21 0.96 22.91
C GLU A 214 -1.65 1.05 23.39
N GLY A 215 -2.34 -0.09 23.41
CA GLY A 215 -3.68 -0.25 23.95
C GLY A 215 -3.72 -1.24 25.13
N VAL A 216 -4.83 -1.23 25.86
CA VAL A 216 -5.15 -2.21 26.90
C VAL A 216 -6.52 -2.79 26.63
N LEU A 217 -6.59 -4.12 26.45
CA LEU A 217 -7.83 -4.88 26.47
C LEU A 217 -8.27 -5.09 27.92
N SER A 218 -9.51 -4.73 28.22
CA SER A 218 -10.15 -4.99 29.51
C SER A 218 -10.30 -6.49 29.78
N ALA A 219 -10.40 -6.87 31.06
CA ALA A 219 -10.55 -8.26 31.47
C ALA A 219 -11.82 -8.96 30.96
N ASP A 220 -12.90 -8.19 30.73
CA ASP A 220 -14.13 -8.68 30.12
C ASP A 220 -14.06 -8.74 28.59
N LYS A 221 -12.92 -8.33 28.00
CA LYS A 221 -12.60 -8.33 26.57
C LYS A 221 -13.50 -7.44 25.72
N ASN A 222 -14.27 -6.55 26.33
CA ASN A 222 -15.23 -5.68 25.64
C ASN A 222 -14.66 -4.31 25.29
N THR A 223 -13.57 -3.88 25.93
CA THR A 223 -13.06 -2.52 25.78
C THR A 223 -11.57 -2.52 25.50
N ILE A 224 -11.16 -1.73 24.51
CA ILE A 224 -9.77 -1.39 24.26
C ILE A 224 -9.58 0.09 24.56
N THR A 225 -8.65 0.42 25.46
CA THR A 225 -8.27 1.81 25.76
C THR A 225 -6.89 2.10 25.21
N ILE A 226 -6.76 3.17 24.41
CA ILE A 226 -5.49 3.66 23.84
C ILE A 226 -5.30 5.09 24.32
N LYS A 227 -4.26 5.36 25.13
CA LYS A 227 -4.08 6.67 25.78
C LYS A 227 -3.51 7.76 24.87
N ASN A 228 -2.63 7.37 23.96
CA ASN A 228 -1.98 8.26 23.01
C ASN A 228 -2.35 7.79 21.60
N PHE A 229 -3.64 7.78 21.32
CA PHE A 229 -4.12 7.42 19.99
C PHE A 229 -3.69 8.48 18.98
N VAL A 230 -3.34 8.03 17.79
CA VAL A 230 -3.01 8.87 16.63
C VAL A 230 -3.72 8.25 15.43
N TYR A 231 -4.59 9.00 14.76
CA TYR A 231 -5.12 8.55 13.49
C TYR A 231 -4.15 8.93 12.37
N TYR A 232 -3.78 7.95 11.56
CA TYR A 232 -2.93 8.16 10.39
C TYR A 232 -3.81 8.39 9.17
N ASP A 233 -3.91 9.59 8.62
CA ASP A 233 -4.66 9.84 7.40
C ASP A 233 -3.74 10.11 6.20
N TRP A 234 -4.29 10.00 4.98
CA TRP A 234 -3.63 10.29 3.71
C TRP A 234 -3.32 11.80 3.57
N GLY A 235 -2.29 12.26 4.28
CA GLY A 235 -1.86 13.67 4.27
C GLY A 235 -2.27 14.48 5.49
N SER A 236 -2.81 13.85 6.54
CA SER A 236 -2.97 14.51 7.84
C SER A 236 -2.75 13.54 9.01
N THR A 237 -2.38 14.09 10.17
CA THR A 237 -2.55 13.43 11.46
C THR A 237 -3.74 14.10 12.13
N SER A 238 -4.84 13.38 12.24
CA SER A 238 -6.03 13.87 12.95
C SER A 238 -6.12 13.16 14.30
N GLU A 239 -6.35 13.95 15.34
CA GLU A 239 -6.66 13.50 16.70
C GLU A 239 -5.52 12.83 17.49
N GLU A 240 -5.14 13.52 18.57
CA GLU A 240 -4.28 12.98 19.62
C GLU A 240 -5.07 12.88 20.93
N GLY A 241 -4.98 11.74 21.62
CA GLY A 241 -5.51 11.61 22.97
C GLY A 241 -6.03 10.23 23.30
N GLU A 242 -6.74 10.14 24.42
CA GLU A 242 -7.30 8.88 24.87
C GLU A 242 -8.52 8.51 24.02
N LYS A 243 -8.53 7.28 23.52
CA LYS A 243 -9.65 6.69 22.77
C LYS A 243 -10.04 5.37 23.41
N VAL A 244 -11.35 5.16 23.51
CA VAL A 244 -11.96 3.96 24.11
C VAL A 244 -12.83 3.32 23.05
N PHE A 245 -12.45 2.11 22.63
CA PHE A 245 -13.19 1.33 21.65
C PHE A 245 -13.97 0.24 22.37
N THR A 246 -15.24 0.09 22.04
CA THR A 246 -16.15 -0.90 22.62
C THR A 246 -16.55 -1.92 21.57
N ARG A 247 -16.45 -3.21 21.91
CA ARG A 247 -16.80 -4.33 21.04
C ARG A 247 -18.28 -4.24 20.60
N GLN A 248 -18.55 -4.50 19.32
CA GLN A 248 -19.91 -4.59 18.75
C GLN A 248 -20.47 -6.01 18.82
#